data_AF-A0A6B0Z0P6-F1
#
_entry.id   AF-A0A6B0Z0P6-F1
#
_cell.length_a   1.000
_cell.length_b   1.000
_cell.length_c   1.000
_cell.angle_alpha   90.00
_cell.angle_beta   90.00
_cell.angle_gamma   90.00
#
_symmetry.space_group_name_H-M   'P 1'
#
loop_
_entity.id
_entity.type
_entity.pdbx_description
1 polymer ?
#
loop_
_entity_poly.entity_id
_entity_poly.type
_entity_poly.pdbx_seq_one_letter_code
_entity_poly.pdbx_strand_id
1 'polypeptide(L)' 'RGNAVAPGPTMRPPEITPTDWNRAIAAKAPLQQESSVADIAEIIATLIHTSSITGEIIRVDSGRHIRGV' A
#
# COMPACT_ATOMS: atom_id res chain seq x y z
N ARG A 1 -10.37 -0.43 19.94
CA ARG A 1 -9.72 -1.33 18.95
C ARG A 1 -8.63 -0.54 18.25
N GLY A 2 -7.51 -1.18 17.96
CA GLY A 2 -6.40 -0.57 17.22
C GLY A 2 -6.02 -1.49 16.06
N ASN A 3 -6.02 -0.96 14.86
CA ASN A 3 -5.56 -1.62 13.64
C ASN A 3 -4.62 -0.66 12.92
N ALA A 4 -3.81 -1.16 12.00
CA ALA A 4 -2.96 -0.35 11.15
C ALA A 4 -3.14 -0.71 9.67
N VAL A 5 -2.94 0.30 8.82
CA VAL A 5 -2.79 0.12 7.37
C VAL A 5 -1.38 0.55 7.01
N ALA A 6 -0.64 -0.34 6.35
CA ALA A 6 0.73 -0.13 5.92
C ALA A 6 0.76 0.02 4.39
N PRO A 7 0.80 1.25 3.86
CA PRO A 7 0.82 1.47 2.42
C PRO A 7 2.19 1.21 1.81
N GLY A 8 2.21 0.81 0.54
CA GLY A 8 3.39 0.86 -0.31
C GLY A 8 3.59 2.25 -0.93
N PRO A 9 4.39 2.35 -2.01
CA PRO A 9 4.49 3.58 -2.79
C PRO A 9 3.11 3.98 -3.37
N THR A 10 2.58 5.11 -2.92
CA THR A 10 1.21 5.58 -3.26
C THR A 10 1.18 6.86 -4.08
N MET A 11 2.15 7.75 -3.86
CA MET A 11 2.27 9.01 -4.58
C MET A 11 3.73 9.24 -4.96
N ARG A 12 3.95 9.52 -6.25
CA ARG A 12 5.25 9.93 -6.76
C ARG A 12 5.67 11.28 -6.18
N PRO A 13 6.87 11.39 -5.57
CA PRO A 13 7.47 12.68 -5.23
C PRO A 13 7.67 13.55 -6.48
N PRO A 14 7.43 14.87 -6.43
CA PRO A 14 7.48 15.73 -7.61
C PRO A 14 8.86 15.74 -8.29
N GLU A 15 9.93 15.48 -7.54
CA GLU A 15 11.32 15.45 -8.01
C GLU A 15 11.69 14.18 -8.82
N ILE A 16 10.89 13.11 -8.73
CA ILE A 16 11.15 11.83 -9.41
C ILE A 16 10.41 11.80 -10.75
N THR A 17 11.05 11.48 -11.86
CA THR A 17 10.35 11.38 -13.15
C THR A 17 9.28 10.25 -13.14
N PRO A 18 8.17 10.37 -13.89
CA PRO A 18 7.20 9.28 -14.00
C PRO A 18 7.82 7.95 -14.45
N THR A 19 8.80 8.02 -15.35
CA THR A 19 9.52 6.84 -15.86
C THR A 19 10.34 6.15 -14.77
N ASP A 20 11.12 6.91 -13.98
CA ASP A 20 11.95 6.33 -12.91
C ASP A 20 11.09 5.78 -11.77
N TRP A 21 9.98 6.46 -11.47
CA TRP A 21 8.99 6.00 -10.50
C TRP A 21 8.38 4.65 -10.91
N ASN A 22 7.86 4.55 -12.14
CA ASN A 22 7.27 3.31 -12.67
C ASN A 22 8.31 2.18 -12.71
N ARG A 23 9.56 2.48 -13.09
CA ARG A 23 10.66 1.50 -13.07
C ARG A 23 10.93 1.01 -11.65
N ALA A 24 10.98 1.91 -10.66
CA ALA A 24 11.21 1.56 -9.27
C ALA A 24 10.07 0.71 -8.67
N ILE A 25 8.83 0.95 -9.10
CA ILE A 25 7.65 0.14 -8.72
C ILE A 25 7.73 -1.24 -9.35
N ALA A 26 7.87 -1.35 -10.67
CA ALA A 26 7.97 -2.63 -11.37
C ALA A 26 9.12 -3.50 -10.84
N ALA A 27 10.22 -2.87 -10.44
CA ALA A 27 11.38 -3.55 -9.86
C ALA A 27 11.16 -4.07 -8.43
N LYS A 28 10.16 -3.60 -7.68
CA LYS A 28 10.03 -3.87 -6.24
C LYS A 28 8.65 -4.31 -5.77
N ALA A 29 7.59 -4.05 -6.53
CA ALA A 29 6.23 -4.50 -6.23
C ALA A 29 5.90 -5.71 -7.13
N PRO A 30 5.59 -6.89 -6.56
CA PRO A 30 5.10 -8.04 -7.31
C PRO A 30 3.92 -7.72 -8.23
N LEU A 31 2.97 -6.88 -7.80
CA LEU A 31 1.85 -6.45 -8.63
C LEU A 31 2.22 -5.36 -9.66
N GLN A 32 3.47 -4.91 -9.69
CA GLN A 32 4.01 -3.93 -10.64
C GLN A 32 3.22 -2.61 -10.76
N GLN A 33 2.50 -2.25 -9.69
CA GLN A 33 1.67 -1.06 -9.62
C GLN A 33 1.81 -0.34 -8.27
N GLU A 34 1.44 0.93 -8.26
CA GLU A 34 1.33 1.73 -7.04
C GLU A 34 0.24 1.20 -6.10
N SER A 35 0.37 1.53 -4.83
CA SER A 35 -0.67 1.31 -3.85
C SER A 35 -1.75 2.36 -4.01
N SER A 36 -2.96 1.95 -4.39
CA SER A 36 -4.11 2.82 -4.64
C SER A 36 -4.55 3.56 -3.38
N VAL A 37 -4.69 4.89 -3.47
CA VAL A 37 -5.27 5.72 -2.38
C VAL A 37 -6.72 5.30 -2.09
N ALA A 38 -7.46 4.91 -3.13
CA ALA A 38 -8.85 4.47 -2.99
C ALA A 38 -8.93 3.16 -2.18
N ASP A 39 -8.05 2.19 -2.46
CA ASP A 39 -8.02 0.92 -1.75
C ASP A 39 -7.60 1.13 -0.29
N ILE A 40 -6.64 2.02 -0.03
CA ILE A 40 -6.25 2.40 1.33
C ILE A 40 -7.46 2.98 2.09
N ALA A 41 -8.20 3.89 1.47
CA ALA A 41 -9.39 4.49 2.07
C ALA A 41 -10.49 3.46 2.32
N GLU A 42 -10.71 2.54 1.38
CA GLU A 42 -11.69 1.45 1.49
C GLU A 42 -11.34 0.50 2.65
N ILE A 43 -10.06 0.12 2.78
CA ILE A 43 -9.61 -0.71 3.89
C ILE A 43 -9.77 0.01 5.23
N ILE A 44 -9.43 1.31 5.31
CA ILE A 44 -9.68 2.10 6.53
C ILE A 44 -11.17 2.11 6.87
N ALA A 45 -12.03 2.38 5.89
CA ALA A 45 -13.48 2.39 6.09
C ALA A 45 -13.99 1.01 6.56
N THR A 46 -13.46 -0.07 5.99
CA THR A 46 -13.79 -1.44 6.39
C THR A 46 -13.40 -1.71 7.84
N LEU A 47 -12.16 -1.38 8.24
CA LEU A 47 -11.67 -1.56 9.61
C LEU A 47 -12.42 -0.70 10.64
N ILE A 48 -12.95 0.47 10.22
CA ILE A 48 -13.82 1.30 11.06
C ILE A 48 -15.19 0.62 11.25
N HIS A 49 -15.76 -0.02 10.22
CA HIS A 49 -17.09 -0.63 10.33
C HIS A 49 -17.09 -2.06 10.88
N THR A 50 -15.95 -2.76 10.90
CA THR A 50 -15.87 -4.13 11.44
C THR A 50 -15.44 -4.14 12.91
N SER A 51 -16.37 -4.48 13.80
CA SER A 51 -16.11 -4.50 15.26
C SER A 51 -15.29 -5.70 15.75
N SER A 52 -15.31 -6.81 15.03
CA SER A 52 -14.62 -8.06 15.39
C SER A 52 -13.14 -8.09 15.00
N ILE A 53 -12.63 -7.08 14.28
CA ILE A 53 -11.22 -7.00 13.84
C ILE A 53 -10.46 -5.99 14.71
N THR A 54 -9.42 -6.45 15.39
CA THR A 54 -8.49 -5.62 16.16
C THR A 54 -7.10 -6.27 16.20
N GLY A 55 -6.04 -5.48 16.37
CA GLY A 55 -4.67 -5.96 16.51
C GLY A 55 -3.98 -6.27 15.18
N GLU A 56 -4.63 -5.98 14.06
CA GLU A 56 -4.14 -6.35 12.73
C GLU A 56 -3.39 -5.21 12.02
N ILE A 57 -2.47 -5.61 11.14
CA ILE A 57 -1.79 -4.71 10.20
C ILE A 57 -2.09 -5.20 8.78
N ILE A 58 -2.91 -4.44 8.04
CA ILE A 58 -3.19 -4.73 6.64
C ILE A 58 -2.19 -3.98 5.77
N ARG A 59 -1.44 -4.72 4.95
CA ARG A 59 -0.50 -4.15 3.99
C ARG A 59 -1.22 -3.91 2.66
N VAL A 60 -1.33 -2.65 2.28
CA VAL A 60 -1.85 -2.23 0.97
C VAL A 60 -0.66 -1.71 0.18
N ASP A 61 0.22 -2.64 -0.22
CA ASP A 61 1.58 -2.31 -0.66
C ASP A 61 1.99 -2.94 -2.01
N SER A 62 1.02 -3.45 -2.76
CA SER A 62 1.25 -4.14 -4.03
C SER A 62 2.20 -5.35 -3.93
N GLY A 63 2.27 -5.95 -2.73
CA GLY A 63 3.14 -7.09 -2.41
C GLY A 63 4.60 -6.71 -2.15
N ARG A 64 4.93 -5.43 -1.98
CA ARG A 64 6.32 -5.00 -1.82
C ARG A 64 7.02 -5.67 -0.65
N HIS A 65 6.32 -5.90 0.46
CA HIS A 65 6.86 -6.56 1.65
C HIS A 65 7.21 -8.05 1.48
N ILE A 66 6.60 -8.75 0.52
CA ILE A 66 6.89 -10.18 0.26
C ILE A 66 8.02 -10.38 -0.74
N ARG A 67 8.50 -9.31 -1.38
CA ARG A 67 9.80 -9.33 -2.03
C ARG A 67 10.83 -9.37 -0.91
N GLY A 68 11.17 -10.59 -0.46
CA GLY A 68 12.27 -10.82 0.46
C GLY A 68 13.47 -10.00 -0.02
N VAL A 69 14.01 -9.19 0.89
CA VAL A 69 15.26 -8.44 0.68
C VAL A 69 16.35 -9.36 0.14
#